data_AF-A0A1S0U674-F1
#
_entry.id   AF-A0A1S0U674-F1
#
_cell.length_a   1.000
_cell.length_b   1.000
_cell.length_c   1.000
_cell.angle_alpha   90.00
_cell.angle_beta   90.00
_cell.angle_gamma   90.00
#
_symmetry.space_group_name_H-M   'P 1'
#
loop_
_entity.id
_entity.type
_entity.pdbx_description
1 polymer ?
#
loop_
_entity_poly.entity_id
_entity_poly.type
_entity_poly.pdbx_seq_one_letter_code
_entity_poly.pdbx_strand_id
1 'polypeptide(L)'
;MDGEQICSSDESLKSVCAPEEWVVVSNAIGSRGIEIPLCPSHGVLHVRTLRNVFKDAAGLKYRNPETGLDRVLLMDHDETCFIAPAGGWKNKTFTVVRHAKFVRPPGNAKKQVKRSLVNKSKTMADMDSNSDGKMRPALASSKASRASTASENAC
;
A
#
# COMPACT_ATOMS: atom_id res chain seq x y z
N MET A 1 -0.95 -61.66 36.88
CA MET A 1 -0.84 -60.39 37.65
C MET A 1 -0.09 -59.35 36.82
N ASP A 2 -0.48 -59.18 35.55
CA ASP A 2 -1.35 -58.07 35.10
C ASP A 2 -1.33 -56.85 36.01
N GLY A 3 -0.77 -55.76 35.48
CA GLY A 3 -0.71 -54.45 36.11
C GLY A 3 -0.34 -53.40 35.07
N GLU A 4 -1.05 -53.39 33.94
CA GLU A 4 -1.03 -52.28 33.00
C GLU A 4 -1.57 -51.05 33.73
N GLN A 5 -0.67 -50.16 34.15
CA GLN A 5 -1.06 -48.87 34.72
C GLN A 5 -1.35 -47.91 33.57
N ILE A 6 -2.56 -48.04 33.05
CA ILE A 6 -3.16 -47.07 32.13
C ILE A 6 -3.49 -45.86 33.00
N CYS A 7 -2.62 -44.85 33.03
CA CYS A 7 -2.98 -43.56 33.61
C CYS A 7 -4.00 -42.87 32.69
N SER A 8 -5.25 -43.02 33.12
CA SER A 8 -6.44 -42.29 32.69
C SER A 8 -6.23 -40.79 32.53
N SER A 9 -6.84 -40.29 31.46
CA SER A 9 -7.63 -39.06 31.43
C SER A 9 -6.96 -37.76 31.87
N ASP A 10 -6.55 -36.97 30.89
CA ASP A 10 -6.71 -35.52 31.01
C ASP A 10 -7.43 -34.99 29.76
N GLU A 11 -8.75 -35.03 29.83
CA GLU A 11 -9.67 -34.37 28.91
C GLU A 11 -9.65 -32.84 29.13
N SER A 12 -8.46 -32.24 29.26
CA SER A 12 -8.27 -30.80 29.54
C SER A 12 -7.61 -30.05 28.39
N LEU A 13 -7.85 -30.50 27.15
CA LEU A 13 -7.61 -29.67 25.95
C LEU A 13 -8.77 -28.70 25.66
N LYS A 14 -9.66 -28.47 26.63
CA LYS A 14 -10.76 -27.49 26.55
C LYS A 14 -10.46 -26.25 27.41
N SER A 15 -9.28 -25.66 27.30
CA SER A 15 -9.05 -24.33 27.89
C SER A 15 -7.97 -23.49 27.20
N VAL A 16 -7.66 -23.72 25.92
CA VAL A 16 -6.64 -22.93 25.22
C VAL A 16 -7.26 -22.12 24.09
N CYS A 17 -7.35 -20.81 24.35
CA CYS A 17 -7.35 -19.71 23.39
C CYS A 17 -8.62 -19.48 22.55
N ALA A 18 -9.48 -18.57 23.04
CA ALA A 18 -10.37 -17.65 22.29
C ALA A 18 -11.33 -18.28 21.25
N PRO A 19 -12.40 -17.59 20.83
CA PRO A 19 -13.12 -18.01 19.62
C PRO A 19 -12.12 -18.06 18.46
N GLU A 20 -12.17 -19.13 17.66
CA GLU A 20 -11.37 -19.33 16.45
C GLU A 20 -11.71 -18.22 15.44
N GLU A 21 -11.07 -17.06 15.60
CA GLU A 21 -11.27 -15.92 14.72
C GLU A 21 -10.48 -16.13 13.43
N TRP A 22 -11.16 -15.97 12.31
CA TRP A 22 -10.59 -16.15 10.99
C TRP A 22 -10.79 -14.90 10.14
N VAL A 23 -10.00 -14.84 9.07
CA VAL A 23 -10.09 -13.81 8.05
C VAL A 23 -10.28 -14.44 6.68
N VAL A 24 -11.17 -13.88 5.84
CA VAL A 24 -11.34 -14.34 4.46
C VAL A 24 -10.32 -13.68 3.56
N VAL A 25 -9.49 -14.49 2.91
CA VAL A 25 -8.50 -14.05 1.94
C VAL A 25 -8.75 -14.69 0.58
N SER A 26 -8.82 -13.85 -0.45
CA SER A 26 -9.05 -14.18 -1.84
C SER A 26 -7.77 -13.99 -2.66
N ASN A 27 -7.59 -14.84 -3.67
CA ASN A 27 -6.47 -14.71 -4.60
C ASN A 27 -6.58 -13.47 -5.49
N ALA A 28 -7.80 -13.13 -5.90
CA ALA A 28 -8.14 -11.99 -6.73
C ALA A 28 -9.52 -11.44 -6.35
N ILE A 29 -9.82 -10.23 -6.80
CA ILE A 29 -11.16 -9.65 -6.63
C ILE A 29 -12.17 -10.54 -7.36
N GLY A 30 -13.23 -10.96 -6.67
CA GLY A 30 -14.26 -11.85 -7.20
C GLY A 30 -13.94 -13.34 -7.17
N SER A 31 -12.73 -13.75 -6.74
CA SER A 31 -12.43 -15.18 -6.53
C SER A 31 -12.98 -15.67 -5.18
N ARG A 32 -13.29 -16.97 -5.09
CA ARG A 32 -13.65 -17.64 -3.83
C ARG A 32 -12.59 -17.35 -2.77
N GLY A 33 -13.04 -16.89 -1.61
CA GLY A 33 -12.18 -16.64 -0.45
C GLY A 33 -11.87 -17.93 0.33
N ILE A 34 -10.79 -17.89 1.09
CA ILE A 34 -10.34 -18.93 2.00
C ILE A 34 -10.26 -18.32 3.40
N GLU A 35 -10.82 -19.01 4.39
CA GLU A 35 -10.70 -18.62 5.80
C GLU A 35 -9.31 -19.00 6.31
N ILE A 36 -8.60 -18.03 6.88
CA ILE A 36 -7.28 -18.21 7.47
C ILE A 36 -7.36 -17.87 8.96
N PRO A 37 -6.87 -18.73 9.85
CA PRO A 37 -6.92 -18.47 11.28
C PRO A 37 -6.02 -17.29 11.66
N LEU A 38 -6.52 -16.47 12.59
CA LEU A 38 -5.75 -15.42 13.24
C LEU A 38 -4.98 -15.99 14.44
N CYS A 39 -3.95 -15.27 14.87
CA CYS A 39 -3.23 -15.56 16.09
C CYS A 39 -4.19 -15.41 17.29
N PRO A 40 -4.48 -16.47 18.07
CA PRO A 40 -5.50 -16.40 19.12
C PRO A 40 -5.15 -15.44 20.27
N SER A 41 -3.87 -15.17 20.51
CA SER A 41 -3.41 -14.28 21.59
C SER A 41 -3.48 -12.80 21.23
N HIS A 42 -3.31 -12.45 19.95
CA HIS A 42 -3.14 -11.06 19.51
C HIS A 42 -4.15 -10.61 18.46
N GLY A 43 -4.92 -11.53 17.86
CA GLY A 43 -5.87 -11.22 16.79
C GLY A 43 -5.22 -10.72 15.50
N VAL A 44 -3.93 -11.02 15.29
CA VAL A 44 -3.16 -10.62 14.09
C VAL A 44 -3.04 -11.78 13.11
N LEU A 45 -2.88 -11.49 11.82
CA LEU A 45 -2.60 -12.52 10.82
C LEU A 45 -1.10 -12.63 10.57
N HIS A 46 -0.48 -13.76 10.91
CA HIS A 46 0.94 -13.98 10.60
C HIS A 46 1.18 -14.16 9.10
N VAL A 47 2.23 -13.50 8.59
CA VAL A 47 2.68 -13.61 7.19
C VAL A 47 3.04 -15.06 6.86
N ARG A 48 3.63 -15.80 7.81
CA ARG A 48 3.94 -17.22 7.64
C ARG A 48 2.69 -18.05 7.33
N THR A 49 1.60 -17.82 8.05
CA THR A 49 0.32 -18.50 7.82
C THR A 49 -0.26 -18.13 6.46
N LEU A 50 -0.23 -16.84 6.11
CA LEU A 50 -0.69 -16.39 4.79
C LEU A 50 0.12 -17.04 3.65
N ARG A 51 1.46 -17.08 3.77
CA ARG A 51 2.37 -17.66 2.77
C ARG A 51 2.31 -19.19 2.69
N ASN A 52 1.75 -19.87 3.69
CA ASN A 52 1.48 -21.29 3.57
C ASN A 52 0.42 -21.57 2.50
N VAL A 53 -0.59 -20.70 2.39
CA VAL A 53 -1.68 -20.78 1.39
C VAL A 53 -1.29 -20.04 0.10
N PHE A 54 -0.74 -18.84 0.22
CA PHE A 54 -0.41 -17.96 -0.90
C PHE A 54 1.10 -17.69 -0.97
N LYS A 55 1.84 -18.56 -1.65
CA LYS A 55 3.31 -18.56 -1.67
C LYS A 55 3.94 -17.22 -2.06
N ASP A 56 3.34 -16.51 -3.01
CA ASP A 56 3.84 -15.22 -3.53
C ASP A 56 3.21 -13.99 -2.87
N ALA A 57 2.52 -14.16 -1.72
CA ALA A 57 1.88 -13.04 -1.03
C ALA A 57 2.93 -12.05 -0.50
N ALA A 58 2.84 -10.83 -1.01
CA ALA A 58 3.61 -9.68 -0.56
C ALA A 58 2.84 -8.80 0.41
N GLY A 59 1.51 -8.78 0.30
CA GLY A 59 0.64 -7.99 1.18
C GLY A 59 -0.82 -8.35 1.04
N LEU A 60 -1.66 -7.61 1.75
CA LEU A 60 -3.10 -7.72 1.68
C LEU A 60 -3.71 -6.34 1.41
N LYS A 61 -4.84 -6.34 0.70
CA LYS A 61 -5.70 -5.18 0.56
C LYS A 61 -7.16 -5.57 0.70
N TYR A 62 -8.02 -4.63 1.07
CA TYR A 62 -9.47 -4.84 1.10
C TYR A 62 -10.18 -3.61 0.55
N ARG A 63 -11.41 -3.78 0.05
CA ARG A 63 -12.23 -2.63 -0.32
C ARG A 63 -12.84 -2.02 0.93
N ASN A 64 -12.59 -0.73 1.17
CA ASN A 64 -13.27 -0.02 2.24
C ASN A 64 -14.75 0.20 1.85
N PRO A 65 -15.72 -0.32 2.62
CA PRO A 65 -17.14 -0.10 2.32
C PRO A 65 -17.56 1.37 2.42
N GLU A 66 -16.88 2.18 3.24
CA GLU A 66 -17.23 3.60 3.45
C GLU A 66 -16.79 4.47 2.27
N THR A 67 -15.57 4.26 1.77
CA THR A 67 -15.01 5.10 0.70
C THR A 67 -15.05 4.45 -0.69
N GLY A 68 -15.34 3.15 -0.77
CA GLY A 68 -15.28 2.36 -2.00
C GLY A 68 -13.88 2.07 -2.53
N LEU A 69 -12.83 2.59 -1.88
CA LEU A 69 -11.44 2.47 -2.33
C LEU A 69 -10.77 1.21 -1.78
N ASP A 70 -9.81 0.68 -2.51
CA ASP A 70 -8.93 -0.38 -2.04
C ASP A 70 -7.94 0.19 -1.01
N ARG A 71 -7.91 -0.40 0.18
CA ARG A 71 -7.00 -0.04 1.27
C ARG A 71 -6.01 -1.18 1.51
N VAL A 72 -4.73 -0.84 1.53
CA VAL A 72 -3.65 -1.78 1.86
C VAL A 72 -3.61 -1.99 3.38
N LEU A 73 -3.33 -3.23 3.79
CA LEU A 73 -3.24 -3.62 5.18
C LEU A 73 -1.85 -3.30 5.74
N LEU A 74 -1.82 -2.77 6.96
CA LEU A 74 -0.58 -2.46 7.66
C LEU A 74 0.03 -3.73 8.24
N MET A 75 1.36 -3.73 8.31
CA MET A 75 2.15 -4.76 8.97
C MET A 75 2.76 -4.18 10.24
N ASP A 76 3.19 -5.04 11.15
CA ASP A 76 4.05 -4.66 12.27
C ASP A 76 5.42 -4.15 11.79
N HIS A 77 6.17 -3.56 12.72
CA HIS A 77 7.50 -3.04 12.45
C HIS A 77 8.45 -4.10 11.87
N ASP A 78 8.29 -5.35 12.31
CA ASP A 78 9.16 -6.47 11.92
C ASP A 78 8.65 -7.21 10.66
N GLU A 79 7.54 -6.73 10.06
CA GLU A 79 6.89 -7.32 8.89
C GLU A 79 6.54 -8.81 9.03
N THR A 80 6.25 -9.27 10.25
CA THR A 80 5.91 -10.65 10.57
C THR A 80 4.41 -10.92 10.63
N CYS A 81 3.61 -9.88 10.86
CA CYS A 81 2.16 -9.99 10.97
C CYS A 81 1.42 -8.78 10.40
N PHE A 82 0.21 -9.02 9.92
CA PHE A 82 -0.72 -7.98 9.54
C PHE A 82 -1.54 -7.55 10.74
N ILE A 83 -1.61 -6.24 10.94
CA ILE A 83 -2.39 -5.62 12.01
C ILE A 83 -3.85 -5.51 11.56
N ALA A 84 -4.77 -5.74 12.49
CA ALA A 84 -6.20 -5.59 12.23
C ALA A 84 -6.51 -4.18 11.70
N PRO A 85 -7.28 -4.05 10.60
CA PRO A 85 -7.68 -2.74 10.11
C PRO A 85 -8.70 -2.11 11.06
N ALA A 86 -8.97 -0.81 10.87
CA ALA A 86 -10.07 -0.14 11.55
C ALA A 86 -11.40 -0.88 11.32
N GLY A 87 -12.10 -1.20 12.41
CA GLY A 87 -13.32 -2.00 12.40
C GLY A 87 -13.09 -3.53 12.36
N GLY A 88 -11.84 -3.99 12.48
CA GLY A 88 -11.50 -5.40 12.61
C GLY A 88 -11.59 -6.22 11.31
N TRP A 89 -11.49 -7.54 11.44
CA TRP A 89 -11.43 -8.48 10.31
C TRP A 89 -12.79 -8.87 9.73
N LYS A 90 -13.83 -8.83 10.56
CA LYS A 90 -15.17 -9.30 10.24
C LYS A 90 -15.80 -8.50 9.11
N ASN A 91 -16.64 -9.17 8.31
CA ASN A 91 -17.38 -8.58 7.18
C ASN A 91 -16.47 -7.93 6.12
N LYS A 92 -15.21 -8.35 6.03
CA LYS A 92 -14.24 -7.89 5.03
C LYS A 92 -13.66 -9.09 4.31
N THR A 93 -13.42 -8.91 3.02
CA THR A 93 -12.69 -9.87 2.19
C THR A 93 -11.41 -9.22 1.71
N PHE A 94 -10.29 -9.86 2.03
CA PHE A 94 -8.96 -9.37 1.70
C PHE A 94 -8.50 -10.02 0.41
N THR A 95 -7.81 -9.27 -0.44
CA THR A 95 -7.20 -9.77 -1.67
C THR A 95 -5.68 -9.75 -1.52
N VAL A 96 -5.04 -10.84 -1.94
CA VAL A 96 -3.58 -10.94 -1.94
C VAL A 96 -2.96 -9.94 -2.91
N VAL A 97 -2.00 -9.17 -2.42
CA VAL A 97 -1.12 -8.33 -3.22
C VAL A 97 0.14 -9.14 -3.51
N ARG A 98 0.52 -9.22 -4.79
CA ARG A 98 1.75 -9.86 -5.27
C ARG A 98 2.67 -8.81 -5.86
N HIS A 99 3.97 -9.08 -5.86
CA HIS A 99 4.89 -8.33 -6.70
C HIS A 99 4.55 -8.56 -8.16
N ALA A 100 4.25 -7.48 -8.88
CA ALA A 100 4.13 -7.57 -10.33
C ALA A 100 5.51 -7.94 -10.88
N LYS A 101 5.66 -9.16 -11.40
CA LYS A 101 6.75 -9.44 -12.32
C LYS A 101 6.44 -8.60 -13.54
N PHE A 102 7.16 -7.49 -13.72
CA PHE A 102 7.12 -6.71 -14.96
C PHE A 102 7.65 -7.60 -16.08
N VAL A 103 6.77 -8.44 -16.63
CA VAL A 103 7.03 -9.08 -17.91
C VAL A 103 6.87 -7.96 -18.91
N ARG A 104 7.99 -7.36 -19.32
CA ARG A 104 8.02 -6.50 -20.49
C ARG A 104 7.31 -7.29 -21.60
N PRO A 105 6.19 -6.80 -22.17
CA PRO A 105 5.62 -7.45 -23.34
C PRO A 105 6.76 -7.62 -24.36
N PRO A 106 6.86 -8.75 -25.09
CA PRO A 106 7.83 -8.87 -26.17
C PRO A 106 7.49 -7.83 -27.23
N GLY A 107 8.05 -6.63 -27.06
CA GLY A 107 7.94 -5.50 -27.95
C GLY A 107 8.76 -5.82 -29.17
N ASN A 108 8.06 -6.27 -30.21
CA ASN A 108 8.35 -6.09 -31.62
C ASN A 108 9.42 -4.98 -31.84
N ALA A 109 10.66 -5.40 -32.05
CA ALA A 109 11.78 -4.55 -32.41
C ALA A 109 11.59 -3.98 -33.82
N LYS A 110 10.78 -2.92 -33.96
CA LYS A 110 10.77 -2.10 -35.17
C LYS A 110 11.75 -0.94 -34.99
N LYS A 111 12.92 -1.13 -35.60
CA LYS A 111 13.93 -0.15 -36.03
C LYS A 111 13.66 1.29 -35.55
N GLN A 112 14.42 1.73 -34.55
CA GLN A 112 14.64 3.16 -34.33
C GLN A 112 15.36 3.73 -35.55
N VAL A 113 14.65 4.54 -36.34
CA VAL A 113 15.28 5.52 -37.21
C VAL A 113 15.91 6.58 -36.29
N LYS A 114 17.24 6.58 -36.20
CA LYS A 114 18.02 7.66 -35.60
C LYS A 114 17.68 8.96 -36.32
N ARG A 115 16.98 9.89 -35.66
CA ARG A 115 17.08 11.31 -36.02
C ARG A 115 18.22 11.90 -35.18
N SER A 116 19.40 11.97 -35.78
CA SER A 116 20.52 12.74 -35.24
C SER A 116 20.16 14.22 -35.29
N LEU A 117 19.95 14.84 -34.13
CA LEU A 117 19.89 16.30 -34.01
C LEU A 117 21.35 16.80 -33.91
N VAL A 118 21.93 17.19 -35.05
CA VAL A 118 23.20 17.92 -35.10
C VAL A 118 22.87 19.40 -35.21
N ASN A 119 22.93 20.11 -34.08
CA ASN A 119 22.90 21.57 -34.09
C ASN A 119 24.26 22.05 -33.58
N LYS A 120 25.19 22.20 -34.52
CA LYS A 120 26.45 22.93 -34.33
C LYS A 120 26.42 24.15 -35.25
N SER A 121 27.03 25.23 -34.77
CA SER A 121 27.27 26.55 -35.40
C SER A 121 26.17 27.60 -35.11
N LYS A 122 26.43 28.86 -34.75
CA LYS A 122 27.66 29.64 -34.56
C LYS A 122 27.30 30.96 -33.84
N THR A 123 28.15 31.42 -32.94
CA THR A 123 28.08 32.69 -32.22
C THR A 123 28.53 33.87 -33.12
N MET A 124 28.10 35.08 -32.75
CA MET A 124 28.65 36.43 -33.05
C MET A 124 28.01 37.19 -34.23
N ALA A 125 27.30 38.29 -33.94
CA ALA A 125 27.73 39.67 -34.23
C ALA A 125 26.59 40.67 -33.95
N ASP A 126 26.85 41.61 -33.05
CA ASP A 126 26.12 42.85 -32.80
C ASP A 126 25.87 43.68 -34.07
N MET A 127 24.71 44.35 -34.14
CA MET A 127 24.58 45.69 -34.73
C MET A 127 23.17 46.29 -34.47
N ASP A 128 23.16 47.33 -33.64
CA ASP A 128 22.06 48.25 -33.31
C ASP A 128 21.54 49.06 -34.50
N SER A 129 20.23 49.38 -34.50
CA SER A 129 19.62 50.68 -34.89
C SER A 129 18.08 50.56 -34.81
N ASN A 130 17.43 51.21 -33.83
CA ASN A 130 16.69 52.49 -33.90
C ASN A 130 15.34 52.36 -34.68
N SER A 131 14.14 52.75 -34.22
CA SER A 131 13.76 53.95 -33.46
C SER A 131 12.32 53.88 -32.89
N ASP A 132 12.16 54.56 -31.75
CA ASP A 132 11.05 55.42 -31.27
C ASP A 132 9.59 54.90 -31.17
N GLY A 133 9.06 54.96 -29.94
CA GLY A 133 7.66 54.63 -29.65
C GLY A 133 7.23 54.71 -28.17
N LYS A 134 7.70 55.73 -27.45
CA LYS A 134 6.99 56.41 -26.33
C LYS A 134 6.55 55.59 -25.07
N MET A 135 7.28 55.83 -23.96
CA MET A 135 6.83 56.14 -22.56
C MET A 135 5.79 55.19 -21.90
N ARG A 136 5.86 54.66 -20.66
CA ARG A 136 6.54 55.00 -19.39
C ARG A 136 6.10 53.94 -18.32
N PRO A 137 6.47 54.00 -17.01
CA PRO A 137 7.23 52.92 -16.35
C PRO A 137 6.56 52.30 -15.09
N ALA A 138 7.39 51.57 -14.32
CA ALA A 138 7.34 51.25 -12.88
C ALA A 138 6.87 49.82 -12.54
N LEU A 139 7.74 49.00 -11.93
CA LEU A 139 8.01 48.93 -10.47
C LEU A 139 6.71 48.70 -9.67
N ALA A 140 6.59 47.75 -8.74
CA ALA A 140 7.58 46.99 -8.00
C ALA A 140 6.91 45.79 -7.31
N SER A 141 7.76 44.80 -7.02
CA SER A 141 7.87 44.10 -5.73
C SER A 141 6.80 44.34 -4.65
N SER A 142 6.22 43.26 -4.13
CA SER A 142 5.71 43.11 -2.75
C SER A 142 5.56 41.60 -2.51
N LYS A 143 6.48 40.87 -1.85
CA LYS A 143 6.91 40.84 -0.44
C LYS A 143 5.78 40.65 0.58
N ALA A 144 5.60 39.38 0.94
CA ALA A 144 5.58 38.79 2.30
C ALA A 144 4.38 38.92 3.26
N SER A 145 4.31 37.87 4.09
CA SER A 145 3.88 37.80 5.52
C SER A 145 2.42 37.31 5.72
N ARG A 146 2.19 36.10 6.22
CA ARG A 146 2.29 35.59 7.62
C ARG A 146 1.15 36.09 8.51
N ALA A 147 0.34 35.17 9.06
CA ALA A 147 0.07 35.04 10.50
C ALA A 147 -1.02 34.01 10.81
N SER A 148 -0.76 33.20 11.82
CA SER A 148 -1.71 32.42 12.62
C SER A 148 -2.55 33.34 13.49
N THR A 149 -3.81 32.98 13.75
CA THR A 149 -4.50 33.33 15.00
C THR A 149 -5.49 32.24 15.37
N ALA A 150 -5.30 31.68 16.57
CA ALA A 150 -6.32 31.01 17.34
C ALA A 150 -7.44 31.98 17.73
N SER A 151 -8.65 31.47 17.95
CA SER A 151 -9.62 32.14 18.83
C SER A 151 -10.45 31.10 19.57
N GLU A 152 -10.52 31.35 20.86
CA GLU A 152 -11.21 30.68 21.94
C GLU A 152 -12.67 31.20 22.06
N ASN A 153 -13.48 30.45 22.81
CA ASN A 153 -14.61 30.89 23.67
C ASN A 153 -16.07 30.83 23.19
N ALA A 154 -16.80 29.96 23.90
CA ALA A 154 -18.04 30.16 24.66
C ALA A 154 -19.34 30.59 23.96
N CYS A 155 -20.34 29.69 24.04
CA CYS A 155 -21.67 29.92 24.64
C CYS A 155 -22.29 28.57 25.02
#